data_AF-A0A1I4VZJ4-F1
#
_entry.id   AF-A0A1I4VZJ4-F1
#
_cell.length_a   1.000
_cell.length_b   1.000
_cell.length_c   1.000
_cell.angle_alpha   90.00
_cell.angle_beta   90.00
_cell.angle_gamma   90.00
#
_symmetry.space_group_name_H-M   'P 1'
#
loop_
_entity.id
_entity.type
_entity.pdbx_description
1 polymer ?
#
loop_
_entity_poly.entity_id
_entity_poly.type
_entity_poly.pdbx_seq_one_letter_code
_entity_poly.pdbx_strand_id
1 'polypeptide(L)' 'MQDNRRTEANILGYQLDRVEGASQWATRYEVLGPEDNNVIASFPDRPSAERFILLRELRGCAPGIRNPAY' A
#
# COMPACT_ATOMS: atom_id res chain seq x y z
N MET A 1 4.54 19.99 15.29
CA MET A 1 4.77 19.90 13.84
C MET A 1 3.78 18.88 13.34
N GLN A 2 2.77 19.28 12.56
CA GLN A 2 1.76 18.36 12.02
C GLN A 2 2.29 17.79 10.72
N ASP A 3 2.48 16.47 10.65
CA ASP A 3 2.73 15.79 9.39
C ASP A 3 1.50 15.94 8.50
N ASN A 4 1.69 16.47 7.29
CA ASN A 4 0.59 16.70 6.38
C ASN A 4 0.33 15.40 5.63
N ARG A 5 -0.77 14.73 5.95
CA ARG A 5 -1.16 13.45 5.37
C ARG A 5 -2.30 13.65 4.39
N ARG A 6 -2.12 13.22 3.15
CA ARG A 6 -3.11 13.34 2.07
C ARG A 6 -3.29 12.01 1.35
N THR A 7 -4.53 11.56 1.27
CA THR A 7 -4.87 10.37 0.47
C THR A 7 -4.77 10.68 -1.02
N GLU A 8 -3.96 9.89 -1.72
CA GLU A 8 -3.69 10.02 -3.15
C GLU A 8 -4.47 9.00 -3.98
N ALA A 9 -4.62 7.76 -3.48
CA ALA A 9 -5.29 6.69 -4.20
C ALA A 9 -5.91 5.65 -3.26
N ASN A 10 -6.88 4.89 -3.79
CA ASN A 10 -7.38 3.67 -3.18
C ASN A 10 -7.32 2.55 -4.23
N ILE A 11 -6.65 1.45 -3.92
CA ILE A 11 -6.34 0.37 -4.86
C ILE A 11 -6.68 -0.96 -4.18
N LEU A 12 -7.67 -1.69 -4.70
CA LEU A 12 -8.07 -3.00 -4.17
C LEU A 12 -8.39 -2.98 -2.66
N GLY A 13 -8.93 -1.86 -2.16
CA GLY A 13 -9.22 -1.64 -0.73
C GLY A 13 -8.04 -1.10 0.08
N TYR A 14 -6.83 -1.09 -0.47
CA TYR A 14 -5.68 -0.45 0.15
C TYR A 14 -5.69 1.05 -0.09
N GLN A 15 -5.50 1.82 0.97
CA GLN A 15 -5.39 3.27 0.87
C GLN A 15 -3.92 3.67 0.72
N LEU A 16 -3.64 4.58 -0.22
CA LEU A 16 -2.32 5.15 -0.46
C LEU A 16 -2.34 6.60 0.02
N ASP A 17 -1.59 6.88 1.09
CA ASP A 17 -1.45 8.22 1.63
C ASP A 17 -0.06 8.77 1.35
N ARG A 18 -0.01 9.99 0.83
CA ARG A 18 1.21 10.80 0.79
C ARG A 18 1.37 11.51 2.12
N VAL A 19 2.50 11.27 2.78
CA VAL A 19 2.90 11.92 4.02
C VAL A 19 4.02 12.89 3.68
N GLU A 20 3.73 14.18 3.86
CA GLU A 20 4.69 15.26 3.71
C GLU A 20 5.23 15.62 5.09
N GLY A 21 6.49 15.25 5.35
CA GLY A 21 7.17 15.65 6.58
C GLY A 21 7.51 17.15 6.59
N ALA A 22 7.94 17.65 7.75
CA ALA A 22 8.34 19.05 7.93
C ALA A 22 9.50 19.53 7.02
N SER A 23 10.20 18.60 6.38
CA SER A 23 11.19 18.88 5.36
C SER A 23 10.60 18.62 3.98
N GLN A 24 10.73 19.59 3.07
CA GLN A 24 10.34 19.51 1.65
C GLN A 24 10.93 18.31 0.89
N TRP A 25 11.94 17.63 1.46
CA TRP A 25 12.56 16.43 0.90
C TRP A 25 12.09 15.11 1.57
N ALA A 26 11.23 15.18 2.58
CA ALA A 26 10.72 14.03 3.32
C ALA A 26 9.29 13.68 2.89
N THR A 27 9.02 13.63 1.59
CA THR A 27 7.78 13.06 1.08
C THR A 27 7.91 11.54 1.08
N ARG A 28 6.95 10.85 1.69
CA ARG A 28 6.85 9.38 1.64
C ARG A 28 5.41 8.96 1.35
N TYR A 29 5.25 7.75 0.86
CA TYR A 29 3.95 7.14 0.57
C TYR A 29 3.72 5.99 1.52
N GLU A 30 2.64 6.04 2.28
CA GLU A 30 2.21 5.01 3.21
C GLU A 30 1.06 4.24 2.58
N VAL A 31 1.17 2.91 2.60
CA VAL A 31 0.09 2.02 2.21
C VAL A 31 -0.61 1.57 3.48
N LEU A 32 -1.94 1.70 3.51
CA LEU A 32 -2.78 1.26 4.60
C LEU A 32 -3.51 -0.01 4.16
N GLY A 33 -3.60 -0.96 5.09
CA GLY A 33 -4.35 -2.19 4.87
C GLY A 33 -5.87 -1.95 4.85
N PRO A 34 -6.63 -2.77 4.10
CA PRO A 34 -8.09 -2.63 3.97
C PRO A 34 -8.87 -2.95 5.25
N GLU A 35 -8.30 -3.70 6.20
CA GLU A 35 -9.04 -4.18 7.38
C GLU A 35 -9.13 -3.12 8.49
N ASP A 36 -8.00 -2.50 8.85
CA ASP A 36 -7.92 -1.58 10.00
C ASP A 36 -7.42 -0.18 9.64
N ASN A 37 -7.22 0.12 8.35
CA ASN A 37 -6.50 1.32 7.89
C ASN A 37 -5.10 1.50 8.55
N ASN A 38 -4.52 0.42 9.06
CA ASN A 38 -3.17 0.44 9.62
C ASN A 38 -2.13 0.52 8.52
N VAL A 39 -1.06 1.27 8.77
CA VAL A 39 0.07 1.38 7.84
C VAL A 39 0.78 0.03 7.78
N ILE A 40 0.75 -0.60 6.60
CA ILE A 40 1.35 -1.91 6.35
C ILE A 40 2.72 -1.81 5.70
N ALA A 41 3.01 -0.69 5.01
CA ALA A 41 4.28 -0.43 4.35
C ALA A 41 4.44 1.06 4.04
N SER A 42 5.70 1.48 3.86
CA SER A 42 6.07 2.87 3.52
C SER A 42 7.12 2.88 2.42
N PHE A 43 6.99 3.81 1.48
CA PHE A 43 7.80 3.89 0.27
C PHE A 43 8.24 5.33 -0.02
N PRO A 44 9.40 5.53 -0.67
CA PRO A 44 9.84 6.86 -1.07
C PRO A 44 9.05 7.41 -2.27
N ASP A 45 8.46 6.54 -3.09
CA ASP A 45 7.74 6.89 -4.30
C ASP A 45 6.42 6.13 -4.45
N ARG A 46 5.48 6.74 -5.16
CA ARG A 46 4.15 6.19 -5.42
C ARG A 46 4.18 4.87 -6.23
N PRO A 47 4.92 4.77 -7.36
CA PRO A 47 4.98 3.51 -8.12
C PRO A 47 5.43 2.29 -7.30
N SER A 48 6.39 2.46 -6.39
CA SER A 48 6.83 1.40 -5.48
C SER A 48 5.70 0.93 -4.55
N ALA A 49 4.92 1.87 -4.02
CA ALA A 49 3.78 1.56 -3.16
C ALA A 49 2.64 0.85 -3.91
N GLU A 50 2.32 1.29 -5.12
CA GLU A 50 1.32 0.64 -5.98
C GLU A 50 1.76 -0.79 -6.35
N ARG A 51 3.03 -0.97 -6.73
CA ARG A 51 3.60 -2.30 -7.01
C ARG A 51 3.52 -3.22 -5.81
N PHE A 52 3.76 -2.71 -4.60
CA PHE A 52 3.63 -3.51 -3.38
C PHE A 52 2.20 -4.02 -3.17
N ILE A 53 1.20 -3.16 -3.35
CA ILE A 53 -0.22 -3.55 -3.26
C ILE A 53 -0.52 -4.67 -4.26
N LEU A 54 -0.14 -4.49 -5.53
CA LEU A 54 -0.37 -5.48 -6.58
C LEU A 54 0.34 -6.81 -6.29
N LEU A 55 1.60 -6.77 -5.87
CA LEU A 55 2.36 -7.99 -5.55
C LEU A 55 1.81 -8.72 -4.33
N ARG A 56 1.31 -7.99 -3.33
CA ARG A 56 0.68 -8.56 -2.14
C ARG A 56 -0.61 -9.28 -2.50
N GLU A 57 -1.45 -8.65 -3.30
CA GLU A 57 -2.71 -9.25 -3.77
C GLU A 57 -2.46 -10.44 -4.69
N LEU A 58 -1.45 -10.37 -5.58
CA LEU A 58 -1.06 -11.51 -6.41
C LEU A 58 -0.58 -12.71 -5.58
N ARG A 59 0.12 -12.48 -4.46
CA ARG A 59 0.51 -13.56 -3.52
C ARG A 59 -0.71 -14.11 -2.78
N GLY A 60 -1.64 -13.25 -2.36
CA GLY A 60 -2.90 -13.66 -1.72
C GLY A 60 -3.83 -14.44 -2.66
N CYS A 61 -3.81 -14.09 -3.95
CA CYS A 61 -4.55 -14.74 -5.02
C CYS A 61 -3.81 -15.93 -5.66
N ALA A 62 -2.65 -16.34 -5.13
CA ALA A 62 -1.99 -17.55 -5.61
C ALA A 62 -3.02 -18.69 -5.52
N PRO A 63 -3.47 -19.26 -6.65
CA PRO A 63 -4.48 -20.30 -6.63
C PRO A 63 -3.86 -21.44 -5.84
N GLY A 64 -4.38 -21.67 -4.63
CA GLY A 64 -4.08 -22.86 -3.87
C GLY A 64 -4.17 -24.02 -4.83
N ILE A 65 -3.11 -24.82 -4.90
CA ILE A 65 -2.95 -25.98 -5.77
C ILE A 65 -4.32 -26.65 -5.87
N ARG A 66 -5.01 -26.43 -7.00
CA ARG A 66 -6.24 -27.14 -7.31
C ARG A 66 -5.79 -28.57 -7.43
N ASN A 67 -5.90 -29.33 -6.35
CA ASN A 67 -5.74 -30.76 -6.36
C ASN A 67 -6.80 -31.25 -7.37
N PRO A 68 -6.44 -31.65 -8.59
CA PRO A 68 -7.45 -32.18 -9.49
C PRO A 68 -7.83 -33.51 -8.86
N ALA A 69 -9.07 -33.61 -8.36
CA ALA A 69 -9.63 -34.87 -7.95
C ALA A 69 -9.65 -35.78 -9.20
N TYR A 70 -8.72 -36.71 -9.26
CA TYR A 70 -8.67 -37.84 -10.19
C TYR A 70 -8.49 -39.12 -9.38
#